data_AF-A0A1G6JA51-F1
#
_entry.id   AF-A0A1G6JA51-F1
#
_cell.length_a   1.000
_cell.length_b   1.000
_cell.length_c   1.000
_cell.angle_alpha   90.00
_cell.angle_beta   90.00
_cell.angle_gamma   90.00
#
_symmetry.space_group_name_H-M   'P 1'
#
loop_
_entity.id
_entity.type
_entity.pdbx_description
1 polymer ?
#
loop_
_entity_poly.entity_id
_entity_poly.type
_entity_poly.pdbx_seq_one_letter_code
_entity_poly.pdbx_strand_id
1 'polypeptide(L)'
;MAATPDPALADTSGCTALIDIVQESLRGEIDVACVEAGKAACEVKNGQIRALLEIIDQRRKRNADECETLVQVNRLLRTLPPKS
;
A
#
# COMPACT_ATOMS: atom_id res chain seq x y z
N MET A 1 12.51 -28.44 23.84
CA MET A 1 12.50 -28.69 22.39
C MET A 1 12.12 -27.39 21.72
N ALA A 2 13.05 -26.74 21.02
CA ALA A 2 12.75 -25.49 20.30
C ALA A 2 12.00 -25.85 19.02
N ALA A 3 10.82 -25.26 18.82
CA ALA A 3 10.07 -25.40 17.58
C ALA A 3 10.88 -24.74 16.46
N THR A 4 11.22 -25.52 15.42
CA THR A 4 11.81 -24.98 14.20
C THR A 4 10.78 -24.02 13.59
N PRO A 5 11.12 -22.74 13.33
CA PRO A 5 10.18 -21.81 12.72
C PRO A 5 9.80 -22.33 11.34
N ASP A 6 8.49 -22.48 11.10
CA ASP A 6 7.96 -22.90 9.82
C ASP A 6 8.28 -21.81 8.77
N PRO A 7 9.04 -22.11 7.71
CA PRO A 7 9.40 -21.10 6.70
C PRO A 7 8.19 -20.47 6.02
N ALA A 8 7.02 -21.14 6.01
CA ALA A 8 5.78 -20.56 5.50
C ALA A 8 5.27 -19.38 6.35
N LEU A 9 5.61 -19.31 7.64
CA LEU A 9 5.32 -18.17 8.51
C LEU A 9 6.32 -17.02 8.33
N ALA A 10 7.54 -17.31 7.84
CA ALA A 10 8.54 -16.28 7.55
C ALA A 10 8.21 -15.51 6.25
N ASP A 11 7.62 -16.17 5.25
CA ASP A 11 7.24 -15.54 3.98
C ASP A 11 6.06 -14.56 4.12
N THR A 12 5.08 -14.87 4.97
CA THR A 12 3.95 -13.95 5.27
C THR A 12 4.40 -12.74 6.09
N SER A 13 5.40 -12.90 6.96
CA SER A 13 6.04 -11.80 7.69
C SER A 13 6.68 -10.77 6.74
N GLY A 14 7.27 -11.22 5.63
CA GLY A 14 7.88 -10.34 4.62
C GLY A 14 6.85 -9.50 3.87
N CYS A 15 5.76 -10.12 3.41
CA CYS A 15 4.67 -9.41 2.71
C CYS A 15 3.94 -8.43 3.62
N THR A 16 3.76 -8.78 4.90
CA THR A 16 3.17 -7.89 5.91
C THR A 16 4.02 -6.62 6.07
N ALA A 17 5.33 -6.77 6.27
CA ALA A 17 6.25 -5.65 6.41
C ALA A 17 6.26 -4.74 5.17
N LEU A 18 6.22 -5.33 3.96
CA LEU A 18 6.16 -4.56 2.72
C LEU A 18 4.85 -3.80 2.55
N ILE A 19 3.71 -4.40 2.96
CA ILE A 19 2.44 -3.68 2.96
C ILE A 19 2.47 -2.50 3.93
N ASP A 20 3.04 -2.68 5.13
CA ASP A 20 3.15 -1.58 6.10
C ASP A 20 3.97 -0.41 5.54
N ILE A 21 5.12 -0.71 4.91
CA ILE A 21 5.96 0.31 4.25
C ILE A 21 5.19 1.04 3.15
N VAL A 22 4.45 0.31 2.31
CA VAL A 22 3.65 0.92 1.24
C VAL A 22 2.55 1.80 1.84
N GLN A 23 1.87 1.33 2.88
CA GLN A 23 0.81 2.07 3.55
C GLN A 23 1.32 3.36 4.18
N GLU A 24 2.48 3.33 4.84
CA GLU A 24 3.15 4.51 5.39
C GLU A 24 3.56 5.49 4.29
N SER A 25 4.17 4.98 3.22
CA SER A 25 4.60 5.80 2.07
C SER A 25 3.42 6.50 1.40
N LEU A 26 2.31 5.79 1.20
CA LEU A 26 1.09 6.35 0.60
C LEU A 26 0.44 7.41 1.48
N ARG A 27 0.46 7.24 2.81
CA ARG A 27 -0.01 8.28 3.74
C ARG A 27 0.86 9.54 3.67
N GLY A 28 2.18 9.38 3.67
CA GLY A 28 3.10 10.50 3.52
C GLY A 28 2.90 11.28 2.22
N GLU A 29 2.56 10.62 1.12
CA GLU A 29 2.29 11.29 -0.16
C GLU A 29 1.02 12.15 -0.16
N ILE A 30 0.01 11.85 0.66
CA ILE A 30 -1.24 12.63 0.76
C ILE A 30 -1.24 13.66 1.89
N ASP A 31 -0.32 13.54 2.85
CA ASP A 31 -0.12 14.54 3.91
C ASP A 31 0.51 15.84 3.37
N VAL A 32 1.15 15.78 2.20
CA VAL A 32 1.69 16.96 1.50
C VAL A 32 0.56 17.72 0.81
N ALA A 33 0.40 19.00 1.15
CA ALA A 33 -0.59 19.87 0.54
C ALA A 33 -0.34 20.07 -0.96
N CYS A 34 -1.40 19.97 -1.77
CA CYS A 34 -1.35 20.25 -3.19
C CYS A 34 -1.12 21.76 -3.42
N VAL A 35 0.00 22.10 -4.04
CA VAL A 35 0.31 23.49 -4.44
C VAL A 35 -0.60 23.93 -5.59
N GLU A 36 -0.91 25.23 -5.67
CA GLU A 36 -1.83 25.79 -6.68
C GLU A 36 -1.40 25.47 -8.12
N ALA A 37 -0.10 25.50 -8.39
CA ALA A 37 0.48 25.01 -9.64
C ALA A 37 0.36 23.48 -9.71
N GLY A 38 -0.67 22.96 -10.37
CA GLY A 38 -0.89 21.52 -10.53
C GLY A 38 -1.85 20.90 -9.50
N LYS A 39 -2.59 21.73 -8.75
CA LYS A 39 -3.57 21.30 -7.75
C LYS A 39 -4.52 20.21 -8.25
N ALA A 40 -5.08 20.37 -9.45
CA ALA A 40 -6.01 19.40 -10.01
C ALA A 40 -5.37 18.01 -10.21
N ALA A 41 -4.16 17.95 -10.75
CA ALA A 41 -3.44 16.68 -10.95
C ALA A 41 -3.03 16.05 -9.60
N CYS A 42 -2.60 16.88 -8.64
CA CYS A 42 -2.27 16.43 -7.29
C CYS A 42 -3.50 15.88 -6.54
N GLU A 43 -4.66 16.54 -6.62
CA GLU A 43 -5.90 16.05 -5.99
C GLU A 43 -6.39 14.74 -6.63
N VAL A 44 -6.26 14.59 -7.94
CA VAL A 44 -6.56 13.31 -8.63
C VAL A 44 -5.63 12.20 -8.13
N LYS A 45 -4.31 12.46 -8.06
CA LYS A 45 -3.33 11.52 -7.49
C LYS A 45 -3.70 11.15 -6.05
N ASN A 46 -4.02 12.14 -5.21
CA ASN A 46 -4.37 11.93 -3.81
C ASN A 46 -5.68 11.13 -3.67
N GLY A 47 -6.66 11.35 -4.55
CA GLY A 47 -7.88 10.54 -4.61
C GLY A 47 -7.58 9.06 -4.92
N GLN A 48 -6.70 8.79 -5.87
CA GLN A 48 -6.28 7.41 -6.20
C GLN A 48 -5.48 6.76 -5.06
N ILE A 49 -4.62 7.53 -4.39
CA ILE A 49 -3.89 7.04 -3.21
C ILE A 49 -4.84 6.70 -2.06
N ARG A 50 -5.86 7.53 -1.80
CA ARG A 50 -6.89 7.24 -0.79
C ARG A 50 -7.64 5.94 -1.10
N ALA A 51 -7.99 5.70 -2.37
CA ALA A 51 -8.63 4.46 -2.79
C ALA A 51 -7.72 3.23 -2.58
N LEU A 52 -6.41 3.36 -2.83
CA LEU A 52 -5.42 2.31 -2.55
C LEU A 52 -5.33 1.97 -1.06
N LEU A 53 -5.28 2.99 -0.21
CA LEU A 53 -5.26 2.81 1.25
C LEU A 53 -6.53 2.11 1.75
N GLU A 54 -7.69 2.43 1.18
CA GLU A 54 -8.95 1.76 1.50
C GLU A 54 -8.95 0.29 1.09
N ILE A 55 -8.40 -0.05 -0.08
CA ILE A 55 -8.26 -1.46 -0.51
C ILE A 55 -7.41 -2.25 0.48
N ILE A 56 -6.28 -1.71 0.91
CA ILE A 56 -5.39 -2.36 1.89
C ILE A 56 -6.14 -2.61 3.20
N ASP A 57 -6.84 -1.60 3.72
CA ASP A 57 -7.61 -1.69 4.97
C ASP A 57 -8.75 -2.72 4.87
N GLN A 58 -9.50 -2.72 3.77
CA GLN A 58 -10.56 -3.71 3.52
C GLN A 58 -10.04 -5.14 3.43
N ARG A 59 -8.87 -5.36 2.80
CA ARG A 59 -8.26 -6.69 2.71
C ARG A 59 -7.73 -7.17 4.07
N ARG A 60 -7.11 -6.29 4.85
CA ARG A 60 -6.68 -6.59 6.24
C ARG A 60 -7.86 -6.94 7.14
N LYS A 61 -8.95 -6.16 7.08
CA LYS A 61 -10.18 -6.44 7.86
C LYS A 61 -10.80 -7.81 7.55
N ARG A 62 -10.55 -8.35 6.35
CA ARG A 62 -11.02 -9.67 5.91
C ARG A 62 -9.99 -10.78 6.15
N ASN A 63 -8.84 -10.49 6.78
CA ASN A 63 -7.71 -11.40 6.93
C ASN A 63 -7.30 -12.04 5.59
N ALA A 64 -7.31 -11.24 4.51
CA ALA A 64 -6.84 -11.70 3.20
C ALA A 64 -5.32 -11.87 3.21
N ASP A 65 -4.82 -12.79 2.39
CA ASP A 65 -3.39 -13.06 2.25
C ASP A 65 -2.60 -11.77 1.92
N GLU A 66 -1.57 -11.50 2.71
CA GLU A 66 -0.76 -10.29 2.58
C GLU A 66 0.07 -10.28 1.30
N CYS A 67 0.55 -11.43 0.83
CA CYS A 67 1.33 -11.49 -0.41
C CYS A 67 0.44 -11.24 -1.65
N GLU A 68 -0.76 -11.80 -1.69
CA GLU A 68 -1.75 -11.50 -2.73
C GLU A 68 -2.21 -10.03 -2.68
N THR A 69 -2.33 -9.48 -1.48
CA THR A 69 -2.63 -8.06 -1.28
C THR A 69 -1.51 -7.20 -1.84
N LEU A 70 -0.26 -7.52 -1.54
CA LEU A 70 0.91 -6.80 -2.04
C LEU A 70 1.00 -6.85 -3.57
N VAL A 71 0.74 -8.00 -4.20
CA VAL A 71 0.73 -8.13 -5.66
C VAL A 71 -0.35 -7.24 -6.28
N GLN A 72 -1.55 -7.22 -5.71
CA GLN A 72 -2.63 -6.37 -6.21
C GLN A 72 -2.29 -4.88 -6.06
N VAL A 73 -1.79 -4.48 -4.88
CA VAL A 73 -1.38 -3.10 -4.61
C VAL A 73 -0.26 -2.69 -5.57
N ASN A 74 0.74 -3.54 -5.80
CA ASN A 74 1.81 -3.25 -6.77
C ASN A 74 1.28 -2.98 -8.18
N ARG A 75 0.28 -3.76 -8.64
CA ARG A 75 -0.37 -3.54 -9.94
C ARG A 75 -1.06 -2.19 -10.00
N LEU A 76 -1.79 -1.82 -8.95
CA LEU A 76 -2.51 -0.56 -8.88
C LEU A 76 -1.57 0.65 -8.75
N LEU A 77 -0.47 0.52 -8.01
CA LEU A 77 0.58 1.55 -7.91
C LEU A 77 1.16 1.90 -9.28
N ARG A 78 1.32 0.93 -10.18
CA ARG A 78 1.80 1.17 -11.56
C ARG A 78 0.80 1.94 -12.43
N THR A 79 -0.45 2.06 -12.00
CA THR A 79 -1.48 2.85 -12.69
C THR A 79 -1.57 4.29 -12.18
N LEU A 80 -0.87 4.60 -11.09
CA LEU A 80 -0.81 5.97 -10.60
C LEU A 80 -0.06 6.85 -11.59
N PRO A 81 -0.47 8.13 -11.75
CA PRO A 81 0.26 9.07 -12.57
C PRO A 81 1.70 9.22 -12.04
N PRO A 82 2.69 9.34 -12.94
CA PRO A 82 4.08 9.48 -12.54
C PRO A 82 4.26 10.75 -11.70
N LYS A 83 5.29 10.74 -10.83
CA LYS A 83 5.71 11.95 -10.11
C LYS A 83 5.97 13.05 -11.14
N SER A 84 5.17 14.12 -11.05
CA SER A 84 5.32 15.36 -11.81
C SER A 84 6.47 16.17 -11.24
#